data_AF-A0A6J5X4L0-F1
#
_entry.id   AF-A0A6J5X4L0-F1
#
_cell.length_a   1.000
_cell.length_b   1.000
_cell.length_c   1.000
_cell.angle_alpha   90.00
_cell.angle_beta   90.00
_cell.angle_gamma   90.00
#
_symmetry.space_group_name_H-M   'P 1'
#
loop_
_entity.id
_entity.type
_entity.pdbx_description
1 polymer ?
#
loop_
_entity_poly.entity_id
_entity_poly.type
_entity_poly.pdbx_seq_one_letter_code
_entity_poly.pdbx_strand_id
1 'polypeptide(L)'
;MLKILEKCPFFRGDSVFSKWARRWDDAGNTTGFIPGSKESGAGPVSSAESKAKMRSSLRCVWGQRLKWKRLREKLFLSWVESIAEAAKKGGSGQQELCWDSYEKIKQKLHLQELQRAAEKKKEKAKERAKKRAMTAEQVKEKNLARITRERRKDGEVYEDTEELTVLQGRNCKQRLMKVIAQ
;
A
#
# COMPACT_ATOMS: atom_id res chain seq x y z
N MET A 1 2.08 11.67 -53.45
CA MET A 1 3.29 11.32 -52.68
C MET A 1 2.93 10.63 -51.36
N LEU A 2 2.33 9.42 -51.40
CA LEU A 2 1.89 8.72 -50.17
C LEU A 2 1.86 7.18 -50.32
N LYS A 3 2.73 6.59 -51.15
CA LYS A 3 2.75 5.13 -51.37
C LYS A 3 4.13 4.45 -51.25
N ILE A 4 5.14 5.12 -50.67
CA ILE A 4 6.49 4.53 -50.54
C ILE A 4 6.83 4.12 -49.09
N LEU A 5 6.09 4.57 -48.08
CA LEU A 5 6.42 4.26 -46.67
C LEU A 5 5.72 3.01 -46.09
N GLU A 6 4.79 2.39 -46.82
CA GLU A 6 4.03 1.24 -46.30
C GLU A 6 4.68 -0.14 -46.54
N LYS A 7 5.71 -0.22 -47.41
CA LYS A 7 6.37 -1.49 -47.77
C LYS A 7 7.70 -1.76 -47.06
N CYS A 8 8.11 -0.93 -46.11
CA CYS A 8 9.28 -1.23 -45.29
C CYS A 8 8.87 -2.05 -44.05
N PRO A 9 9.31 -3.33 -43.91
CA PRO A 9 9.16 -4.08 -42.66
C PRO A 9 9.94 -3.48 -41.47
N PHE A 10 10.60 -2.32 -41.69
CA PHE A 10 11.37 -1.56 -40.70
C PHE A 10 10.51 -0.76 -39.70
N PHE A 11 9.20 -0.64 -39.91
CA PHE A 11 8.32 0.28 -39.16
C PHE A 11 7.21 -0.34 -38.31
N ARG A 12 7.04 -1.67 -38.28
CA ARG A 12 6.09 -2.30 -37.35
C ARG A 12 6.80 -2.68 -36.05
N GLY A 13 6.66 -1.80 -35.06
CA GLY A 13 7.03 -2.04 -33.68
C GLY A 13 6.20 -3.18 -33.10
N ASP A 14 6.78 -4.37 -33.07
CA ASP A 14 6.60 -5.43 -32.06
C ASP A 14 7.42 -6.67 -32.44
N SER A 15 8.64 -6.44 -32.90
CA SER A 15 9.50 -7.52 -33.35
C SER A 15 10.19 -8.18 -32.15
N VAL A 16 10.20 -9.51 -32.14
CA VAL A 16 11.06 -10.39 -31.34
C VAL A 16 12.50 -9.86 -31.26
N PHE A 17 12.96 -9.13 -32.28
CA PHE A 17 14.22 -8.39 -32.36
C PHE A 17 14.43 -7.35 -31.24
N SER A 18 13.40 -6.63 -30.82
CA SER A 18 13.50 -5.65 -29.72
C SER A 18 13.55 -6.32 -28.34
N LYS A 19 12.93 -7.49 -28.19
CA LYS A 19 13.05 -8.34 -26.98
C LYS A 19 14.42 -9.03 -26.94
N TRP A 20 14.91 -9.51 -28.08
CA TRP A 20 16.23 -10.12 -28.22
C TRP A 20 17.37 -9.10 -28.00
N ALA A 21 17.24 -7.88 -28.51
CA ALA A 21 18.21 -6.80 -28.28
C ALA A 21 18.31 -6.39 -26.80
N ARG A 22 17.18 -6.31 -26.07
CA ARG A 22 17.19 -6.09 -24.61
C ARG A 22 17.82 -7.26 -23.84
N ARG A 23 17.47 -8.49 -24.18
CA ARG A 23 18.06 -9.71 -23.61
C ARG A 23 19.58 -9.79 -23.81
N TRP A 24 20.10 -9.22 -24.91
CA TRP A 24 21.53 -9.22 -25.22
C TRP A 24 22.32 -8.15 -24.42
N ASP A 25 21.73 -6.99 -24.13
CA ASP A 25 22.32 -6.00 -23.21
C ASP A 25 22.35 -6.54 -21.76
N ASP A 26 21.32 -7.29 -21.32
CA ASP A 26 21.28 -7.91 -19.99
C ASP A 26 22.23 -9.11 -19.83
N ALA A 27 22.55 -9.82 -20.94
CA ALA A 27 23.44 -10.98 -20.94
C ALA A 27 24.94 -10.62 -20.85
N GLY A 28 25.29 -9.33 -20.79
CA GLY A 28 26.67 -8.88 -20.57
C GLY A 28 27.24 -9.20 -19.17
N ASN A 29 26.45 -9.78 -18.26
CA ASN A 29 26.86 -10.00 -16.87
C ASN A 29 26.51 -11.37 -16.26
N THR A 30 26.20 -12.40 -17.06
CA THR A 30 26.05 -13.78 -16.53
C THR A 30 26.87 -14.79 -17.33
N THR A 31 27.90 -15.30 -16.66
CA THR A 31 28.67 -16.49 -16.96
C THR A 31 27.81 -17.67 -17.40
N GLY A 32 28.18 -18.28 -18.53
CA GLY A 32 28.11 -19.73 -18.76
C GLY A 32 26.74 -20.35 -19.02
N PHE A 33 26.28 -20.31 -20.28
CA PHE A 33 25.38 -21.35 -20.79
C PHE A 33 25.63 -21.61 -22.28
N ILE A 34 26.32 -22.70 -22.59
CA ILE A 34 26.45 -23.27 -23.94
C ILE A 34 25.57 -24.52 -24.01
N PRO A 35 24.45 -24.51 -24.74
CA PRO A 35 23.76 -25.74 -25.09
C PRO A 35 24.32 -26.31 -26.39
N GLY A 36 25.03 -27.44 -26.27
CA GLY A 36 25.13 -28.48 -27.29
C GLY A 36 25.90 -28.17 -28.57
N SER A 37 27.23 -28.19 -28.52
CA SER A 37 28.08 -28.29 -29.71
C SER A 37 28.19 -29.75 -30.15
N LYS A 38 27.29 -30.16 -31.06
CA LYS A 38 27.48 -31.36 -31.90
C LYS A 38 28.31 -30.94 -33.11
N GLU A 39 29.58 -31.30 -33.12
CA GLU A 39 30.51 -31.01 -34.22
C GLU A 39 30.28 -31.99 -35.38
N SER A 40 29.90 -31.48 -36.56
CA SER A 40 30.18 -32.14 -37.84
C SER A 40 29.91 -31.17 -39.00
N GLY A 41 30.93 -30.94 -39.84
CA GLY A 41 30.77 -30.39 -41.19
C GLY A 41 31.54 -29.09 -41.44
N ALA A 42 32.63 -29.19 -42.19
CA ALA A 42 33.50 -28.11 -42.61
C ALA A 42 32.74 -26.93 -43.27
N GLY A 43 32.88 -25.75 -42.68
CA GLY A 43 32.55 -24.46 -43.30
C GLY A 43 33.79 -23.56 -43.33
N PRO A 44 33.86 -22.55 -44.24
CA PRO A 44 35.09 -21.80 -44.49
C PRO A 44 35.68 -21.21 -43.21
N VAL A 45 36.96 -21.50 -42.95
CA VAL A 45 37.73 -21.00 -41.81
C VAL A 45 37.98 -19.51 -42.01
N SER A 46 37.00 -18.66 -41.71
CA SER A 46 37.31 -17.25 -41.48
C SER A 46 37.98 -17.15 -40.11
N SER A 47 39.16 -16.53 -40.05
CA SER A 47 39.92 -16.38 -38.80
C SER A 47 39.05 -15.76 -37.71
N ALA A 48 39.30 -16.14 -36.45
CA ALA A 48 38.59 -15.59 -35.30
C ALA A 48 38.64 -14.05 -35.27
N GLU A 49 39.75 -13.48 -35.76
CA GLU A 49 39.96 -12.04 -35.91
C GLU A 49 38.95 -11.40 -36.89
N SER A 50 38.75 -11.99 -38.07
CA SER A 50 37.75 -11.50 -39.04
C SER A 50 36.34 -11.55 -38.47
N LYS A 51 35.98 -12.63 -37.74
CA LYS A 51 34.69 -12.74 -37.04
C LYS A 51 34.56 -11.67 -35.95
N ALA A 52 35.62 -11.41 -35.19
CA ALA A 52 35.64 -10.39 -34.15
C ALA A 52 35.48 -8.98 -34.75
N LYS A 53 36.16 -8.68 -35.86
CA LYS A 53 36.07 -7.41 -36.58
C LYS A 53 34.67 -7.18 -37.13
N MET A 54 34.07 -8.17 -37.80
CA MET A 54 32.68 -8.09 -38.26
C MET A 54 31.69 -7.85 -37.11
N ARG A 55 31.84 -8.57 -35.99
CA ARG A 55 31.00 -8.38 -34.79
C ARG A 55 31.17 -6.97 -34.22
N SER A 56 32.39 -6.45 -34.17
CA SER A 56 32.68 -5.10 -33.70
C SER A 56 32.00 -4.05 -34.58
N SER A 57 32.16 -4.14 -35.90
CA SER A 57 31.53 -3.24 -36.87
C SER A 57 30.01 -3.24 -36.75
N LEU A 58 29.39 -4.43 -36.60
CA LEU A 58 27.95 -4.56 -36.40
C LEU A 58 27.49 -3.90 -35.11
N ARG A 59 28.21 -4.07 -34.00
CA ARG A 59 27.93 -3.38 -32.73
C ARG A 59 28.00 -1.87 -32.88
N CYS A 60 29.01 -1.35 -33.57
CA CYS A 60 29.13 0.09 -33.82
C CYS A 60 27.93 0.63 -34.60
N VAL A 61 27.54 -0.03 -35.70
CA VAL A 61 26.40 0.39 -36.53
C VAL A 61 25.09 0.31 -35.74
N TRP A 62 24.88 -0.74 -34.96
CA TRP A 62 23.65 -0.92 -34.18
C TRP A 62 23.57 0.07 -33.02
N GLY A 63 24.69 0.33 -32.35
CA GLY A 63 24.79 1.37 -31.33
C GLY A 63 24.46 2.76 -31.89
N GLN A 64 24.96 3.09 -33.07
CA GLN A 64 24.60 4.33 -33.76
C GLN A 64 23.11 4.39 -34.11
N ARG A 65 22.55 3.32 -34.70
CA ARG A 65 21.11 3.26 -35.03
C ARG A 65 20.22 3.44 -33.80
N LEU A 66 20.58 2.82 -32.68
CA LEU A 66 19.86 2.95 -31.42
C LEU A 66 19.94 4.39 -30.87
N LYS A 67 21.12 5.02 -30.94
CA LYS A 67 21.28 6.44 -30.57
C LYS A 67 20.38 7.34 -31.41
N TRP A 68 20.39 7.17 -32.74
CA TRP A 68 19.52 7.93 -33.64
C TRP A 68 18.03 7.72 -33.36
N LYS A 69 17.61 6.49 -33.08
CA LYS A 69 16.23 6.18 -32.72
C LYS A 69 15.81 6.92 -31.45
N ARG A 70 16.62 6.84 -30.38
CA ARG A 70 16.36 7.54 -29.11
C ARG A 70 16.34 9.05 -29.26
N LEU A 71 17.27 9.62 -30.04
CA LEU A 71 17.31 11.07 -30.31
C LEU A 71 16.08 11.52 -31.08
N ARG A 72 15.64 10.73 -32.07
CA ARG A 72 14.43 10.99 -32.85
C ARG A 72 13.19 10.96 -31.98
N GLU A 73 13.05 9.96 -31.11
CA GLU A 73 11.92 9.88 -30.16
C GLU A 73 11.89 11.11 -29.24
N LYS A 74 13.04 11.51 -28.69
CA LYS A 74 13.14 12.72 -27.86
C LYS A 74 12.77 13.99 -28.64
N LEU A 75 13.25 14.14 -29.87
CA LEU A 75 12.92 15.28 -30.72
C LEU A 75 11.43 15.33 -31.02
N PHE A 76 10.82 14.20 -31.39
CA PHE A 76 9.38 14.13 -31.65
C PHE A 76 8.56 14.47 -30.42
N LEU A 77 8.94 13.97 -29.24
CA LEU A 77 8.26 14.32 -27.98
C LEU A 77 8.35 15.82 -27.71
N SER A 78 9.55 16.42 -27.82
CA SER A 78 9.72 17.86 -27.62
C SER A 78 8.95 18.70 -28.64
N TRP A 79 8.85 18.22 -29.89
CA TRP A 79 8.10 18.91 -30.94
C TRP A 79 6.59 18.86 -30.69
N VAL A 80 6.06 17.69 -30.31
CA VAL A 80 4.65 17.52 -29.93
C VAL A 80 4.32 18.38 -28.70
N GLU A 81 5.19 18.41 -27.70
CA GLU A 81 5.04 19.24 -26.50
C GLU A 81 5.05 20.74 -26.85
N SER A 82 5.97 21.16 -27.73
CA SER A 82 6.01 22.56 -28.20
C SER A 82 4.74 22.96 -28.95
N ILE A 83 4.17 22.07 -29.76
CA ILE A 83 2.90 22.33 -30.46
C ILE A 83 1.75 22.39 -29.44
N ALA A 84 1.70 21.46 -28.50
CA ALA A 84 0.68 21.42 -27.45
C ALA A 84 0.71 22.70 -26.60
N GLU A 85 1.89 23.16 -26.20
CA GLU A 85 2.05 24.41 -25.45
C GLU A 85 1.70 25.65 -26.28
N ALA A 86 2.07 25.69 -27.56
CA ALA A 86 1.64 26.77 -28.46
C ALA A 86 0.11 26.80 -28.64
N ALA A 87 -0.52 25.64 -28.81
CA ALA A 87 -1.97 25.52 -28.91
C ALA A 87 -2.70 25.87 -27.60
N LYS A 88 -2.07 25.62 -26.45
CA LYS A 88 -2.60 25.95 -25.12
C LYS A 88 -2.57 27.45 -24.83
N LYS A 89 -1.44 28.11 -25.14
CA LYS A 89 -1.28 29.56 -24.96
C LYS A 89 -2.13 30.38 -25.94
N GLY A 90 -2.38 29.84 -27.13
CA GLY A 90 -3.08 30.56 -28.19
C GLY A 90 -2.23 31.68 -28.81
N GLY A 91 -2.80 32.38 -29.80
CA GLY A 91 -2.17 33.56 -30.39
C GLY A 91 -2.25 34.79 -29.48
N SER A 92 -1.53 35.86 -29.81
CA SER A 92 -1.60 37.14 -29.09
C SER A 92 -3.04 37.67 -29.05
N GLY A 93 -3.62 37.79 -27.85
CA GLY A 93 -5.00 38.25 -27.65
C GLY A 93 -6.06 37.15 -27.60
N GLN A 94 -5.68 35.87 -27.73
CA GLN A 94 -6.58 34.75 -27.47
C GLN A 94 -6.49 34.29 -26.02
N GLN A 95 -7.59 33.75 -25.50
CA GLN A 95 -7.66 33.23 -24.14
C GLN A 95 -6.91 31.89 -24.04
N GLU A 96 -6.07 31.74 -23.02
CA GLU A 96 -5.39 30.47 -22.73
C GLU A 96 -6.42 29.36 -22.48
N LEU A 97 -6.36 28.29 -23.26
CA LEU A 97 -7.25 27.15 -23.15
C LEU A 97 -6.69 26.15 -22.14
N CYS A 98 -7.38 25.94 -21.03
CA CYS A 98 -7.00 24.95 -20.01
C CYS A 98 -7.61 23.57 -20.33
N TRP A 99 -6.96 22.83 -21.24
CA TRP A 99 -7.38 21.49 -21.67
C TRP A 99 -7.43 20.49 -20.50
N ASP A 100 -6.56 20.64 -19.50
CA ASP A 100 -6.50 19.76 -18.32
C ASP A 100 -7.53 20.11 -17.23
N SER A 101 -8.41 21.08 -17.46
CA SER A 101 -9.38 21.54 -16.46
C SER A 101 -10.29 20.41 -15.96
N TYR A 102 -10.73 19.54 -16.85
CA TYR A 102 -11.58 18.39 -16.50
C TYR A 102 -10.87 17.41 -15.55
N GLU A 103 -9.63 17.03 -15.87
CA GLU A 103 -8.84 16.11 -15.05
C GLU A 103 -8.50 16.73 -13.69
N LYS A 104 -8.19 18.03 -13.64
CA LYS A 104 -7.97 18.75 -12.37
C LYS A 104 -9.22 18.75 -11.49
N ILE A 105 -10.39 18.99 -12.07
CA ILE A 105 -11.67 18.96 -11.34
C ILE A 105 -11.95 17.54 -10.82
N LYS A 106 -11.75 16.53 -11.67
CA LYS A 106 -11.92 15.12 -11.31
C LYS A 106 -11.02 14.71 -10.14
N GLN A 107 -9.73 15.06 -10.19
CA GLN A 107 -8.79 14.83 -9.09
C GLN A 107 -9.23 15.52 -7.81
N LYS A 108 -9.68 16.78 -7.89
CA LYS A 108 -10.18 17.53 -6.73
C LYS A 108 -11.41 16.87 -6.11
N LEU A 109 -12.34 16.37 -6.93
CA LEU A 109 -13.52 15.66 -6.46
C LEU A 109 -13.13 14.35 -5.73
N HIS A 110 -12.23 13.56 -6.30
CA HIS A 110 -11.74 12.35 -5.65
C HIS A 110 -11.07 12.64 -4.30
N LEU A 111 -10.26 13.70 -4.22
CA LEU A 111 -9.64 14.12 -2.96
C LEU A 111 -10.69 14.54 -1.92
N GLN A 112 -11.71 15.30 -2.32
CA GLN A 112 -12.80 15.69 -1.42
C GLN A 112 -13.61 14.49 -0.92
N GLU A 113 -13.84 13.50 -1.78
CA GLU A 113 -14.56 12.29 -1.40
C GLU A 113 -13.77 11.47 -0.36
N LEU A 114 -12.46 11.33 -0.55
CA LEU A 114 -11.57 10.68 0.42
C LEU A 114 -11.54 11.41 1.75
N GLN A 115 -11.48 12.75 1.74
CA GLN A 115 -11.53 13.57 2.95
C GLN A 115 -12.85 13.37 3.70
N ARG A 116 -14.00 13.46 3.00
CA ARG A 116 -15.32 13.21 3.60
C ARG A 116 -15.43 11.81 4.18
N ALA A 117 -14.90 10.79 3.49
CA ALA A 117 -14.90 9.42 3.99
C ALA A 117 -14.06 9.28 5.26
N ALA A 118 -12.91 9.95 5.33
CA ALA A 118 -12.04 9.96 6.50
C ALA A 118 -12.70 10.68 7.69
N GLU A 119 -13.35 11.82 7.46
CA GLU A 119 -14.08 12.57 8.48
C GLU A 119 -15.23 11.75 9.07
N LYS A 120 -16.06 11.13 8.22
CA LYS A 120 -17.13 10.23 8.66
C LYS A 120 -16.61 9.06 9.51
N LYS A 121 -15.45 8.50 9.16
CA LYS A 121 -14.81 7.44 9.96
C LYS A 121 -14.35 7.97 11.32
N LYS A 122 -13.73 9.16 11.37
CA LYS A 122 -13.31 9.81 12.62
C LYS A 122 -14.49 10.12 13.53
N GLU A 123 -15.58 10.63 12.97
CA GLU A 123 -16.80 10.93 13.72
C GLU A 123 -17.42 9.67 14.32
N LYS A 124 -17.59 8.60 13.51
CA LYS A 124 -18.08 7.31 14.00
C LYS A 124 -17.17 6.72 15.08
N ALA A 125 -15.85 6.89 14.97
CA ALA A 125 -14.92 6.44 16.00
C ALA A 125 -15.09 7.22 17.31
N LYS A 126 -15.27 8.55 17.25
CA LYS A 126 -15.54 9.39 18.41
C LYS A 126 -16.86 9.01 19.09
N GLU A 127 -17.92 8.79 18.32
CA GLU A 127 -19.21 8.36 18.85
C GLU A 127 -19.12 7.01 19.57
N ARG A 128 -18.44 6.03 18.94
CA ARG A 128 -18.18 4.71 19.55
C ARG A 128 -17.36 4.83 20.84
N ALA A 129 -16.36 5.70 20.87
CA ALA A 129 -15.56 5.94 22.08
C ALA A 129 -16.41 6.53 23.21
N LYS A 130 -17.27 7.52 22.91
CA LYS A 130 -18.20 8.11 23.89
C LYS A 130 -19.17 7.06 24.46
N LYS A 131 -19.78 6.23 23.60
CA LYS A 131 -20.65 5.13 24.02
C LYS A 131 -19.93 4.14 24.94
N ARG A 132 -18.70 3.75 24.58
CA ARG A 132 -17.86 2.85 25.40
C ARG A 132 -17.53 3.46 26.76
N ALA A 133 -17.19 4.74 26.82
CA ALA A 133 -16.91 5.45 28.08
C ALA A 133 -18.14 5.46 28.99
N MET A 134 -19.32 5.83 28.46
CA MET A 134 -20.58 5.84 29.21
C MET A 134 -20.93 4.44 29.73
N THR A 135 -20.79 3.39 28.91
CA THR A 135 -21.04 2.02 29.36
C THR A 135 -20.03 1.59 30.43
N ALA A 136 -18.78 2.01 30.34
CA ALA A 136 -17.75 1.68 31.33
C ALA A 136 -18.04 2.37 32.68
N GLU A 137 -18.54 3.61 32.67
CA GLU A 137 -18.99 4.31 33.87
C GLU A 137 -20.20 3.63 34.51
N GLN A 138 -21.21 3.26 33.72
CA GLN A 138 -22.36 2.51 34.24
C GLN A 138 -21.95 1.15 34.83
N VAL A 139 -21.00 0.46 34.21
CA VAL A 139 -20.46 -0.80 34.74
C VAL A 139 -19.71 -0.56 36.06
N LYS A 140 -18.89 0.51 36.14
CA LYS A 140 -18.21 0.89 37.39
C LYS A 140 -19.21 1.20 38.50
N GLU A 141 -20.25 1.97 38.20
CA GLU A 141 -21.30 2.32 39.15
C GLU A 141 -22.05 1.08 39.64
N LYS A 142 -22.45 0.18 38.73
CA LYS A 142 -23.09 -1.09 39.09
C LYS A 142 -22.19 -1.98 39.95
N ASN A 143 -20.90 -2.05 39.63
CA ASN A 143 -19.92 -2.80 40.44
C ASN A 143 -19.74 -2.18 41.83
N LEU A 144 -19.65 -0.86 41.93
CA LEU A 144 -19.60 -0.13 43.20
C LEU A 144 -20.86 -0.36 44.05
N ALA A 145 -22.03 -0.32 43.41
CA ALA A 145 -23.30 -0.62 44.07
C ALA A 145 -23.36 -2.08 44.56
N ARG A 146 -22.85 -3.03 43.77
CA ARG A 146 -22.74 -4.44 44.18
C ARG A 146 -21.82 -4.61 45.38
N ILE A 147 -20.60 -4.05 45.33
CA ILE A 147 -19.62 -4.12 46.42
C ILE A 147 -20.19 -3.50 47.70
N THR A 148 -20.86 -2.35 47.58
CA THR A 148 -21.49 -1.69 48.75
C THR A 148 -22.59 -2.55 49.38
N ARG A 149 -23.41 -3.24 48.56
CA ARG A 149 -24.43 -4.18 49.08
C ARG A 149 -23.81 -5.40 49.75
N GLU A 150 -22.73 -5.93 49.19
CA GLU A 150 -22.02 -7.09 49.73
C GLU A 150 -21.40 -6.76 51.09
N ARG A 151 -20.74 -5.60 51.21
CA ARG A 151 -20.22 -5.09 52.49
C ARG A 151 -21.29 -4.91 53.57
N ARG A 152 -22.51 -4.49 53.20
CA ARG A 152 -23.63 -4.37 54.16
C ARG A 152 -24.06 -5.74 54.67
N LYS A 153 -24.14 -6.74 53.78
CA LYS A 153 -24.48 -8.12 54.16
C LYS A 153 -23.40 -8.74 55.04
N ASP A 154 -22.12 -8.53 54.70
CA ASP A 154 -21.01 -9.05 55.50
C ASP A 154 -20.99 -8.42 56.91
N GLY A 155 -21.40 -7.15 57.02
CA GLY A 155 -21.59 -6.46 58.30
C GLY A 155 -22.78 -6.99 59.12
N GLU A 156 -23.95 -7.15 58.49
CA GLU A 156 -25.14 -7.76 59.14
C GLU A 156 -24.85 -9.19 59.61
N VAL A 157 -24.14 -9.99 58.82
CA VAL A 157 -23.75 -11.36 59.19
C VAL A 157 -22.83 -11.35 60.43
N TYR A 158 -21.96 -10.34 60.57
CA TYR A 158 -21.11 -10.20 61.75
C TYR A 158 -21.92 -9.81 62.99
N GLU A 159 -22.82 -8.83 62.87
CA GLU A 159 -23.71 -8.42 63.96
C GLU A 159 -24.63 -9.57 64.41
N ASP A 160 -25.25 -10.31 63.49
CA ASP A 160 -26.09 -11.48 63.80
C ASP A 160 -25.31 -12.57 64.55
N THR A 161 -24.05 -12.80 64.15
CA THR A 161 -23.18 -13.79 64.81
C THR A 161 -22.81 -13.33 66.22
N GLU A 162 -22.51 -12.04 66.39
CA GLU A 162 -22.17 -11.44 67.67
C GLU A 162 -23.37 -11.44 68.64
N GLU A 163 -24.57 -11.08 68.16
CA GLU A 163 -25.81 -11.18 68.94
C GLU A 163 -26.10 -12.62 69.40
N LEU A 164 -25.91 -13.61 68.53
CA LEU A 164 -26.11 -15.03 68.88
C LEU A 164 -25.15 -15.48 70.00
N THR A 165 -23.88 -15.07 69.94
CA THR A 165 -22.89 -15.39 70.98
C THR A 165 -23.17 -14.67 72.30
N VAL A 166 -23.65 -13.42 72.26
CA VAL A 166 -24.05 -12.66 73.45
C VAL A 166 -25.25 -13.30 74.13
N LEU A 167 -26.25 -13.76 73.36
CA LEU A 167 -27.41 -14.47 73.88
C LEU A 167 -27.02 -15.82 74.51
N GLN A 168 -26.13 -16.59 73.89
CA GLN A 168 -25.57 -17.80 74.51
C GLN A 168 -24.87 -17.48 75.83
N GLY A 169 -24.03 -16.44 75.87
CA GLY A 169 -23.35 -16.01 77.10
C GLY A 169 -24.32 -15.61 78.22
N ARG A 170 -25.42 -14.91 77.89
CA ARG A 170 -26.48 -14.57 78.85
C ARG A 170 -27.20 -15.80 79.39
N ASN A 171 -27.52 -16.77 78.52
CA ASN A 171 -28.15 -18.02 78.93
C ASN A 171 -27.23 -18.85 79.84
N CYS A 172 -25.93 -18.91 79.55
CA CYS A 172 -24.95 -19.55 80.43
C CYS A 172 -24.87 -18.86 81.80
N LYS A 173 -24.87 -17.52 81.84
CA LYS A 173 -24.90 -16.75 83.10
C LYS A 173 -26.17 -17.02 83.92
N GLN A 174 -27.34 -17.02 83.29
CA GLN A 174 -28.60 -17.33 83.98
C GLN A 174 -28.63 -18.75 84.54
N ARG A 175 -28.08 -19.73 83.81
CA ARG A 175 -27.94 -21.11 84.30
C ARG A 175 -26.98 -21.19 85.50
N LEU A 176 -25.87 -20.45 85.46
CA LEU A 176 -24.93 -20.38 86.57
C LEU A 176 -25.56 -19.80 87.86
N MET A 177 -26.32 -18.70 87.73
CA MET A 177 -27.00 -18.07 88.88
C MET A 177 -28.06 -18.97 89.52
N LYS A 178 -28.73 -19.82 88.73
CA LYS A 178 -29.70 -20.79 89.25
C LYS A 178 -29.04 -21.92 90.06
N VAL A 179 -27.79 -22.27 89.76
CA VAL A 179 -27.02 -23.30 90.48
C VAL A 179 -26.43 -22.75 91.78
N ILE A 180 -26.07 -21.47 91.82
CA ILE A 180 -25.51 -20.82 93.02
C ILE A 180 -26.59 -20.50 94.09
N ALA A 181 -27.86 -20.48 93.69
CA ALA A 181 -28.98 -20.15 94.58
C ALA A 181 -29.66 -21.38 95.24
N GLN A 182 -29.08 -22.58 95.10
CA GLN A 182 -29.46 -23.81 95.81
C GLN A 182 -28.43 -24.14 96.89
#